data_AF-A0A814LL82-F1
#
_entry.id   AF-A0A814LL82-F1
#
_cell.length_a   1.000
_cell.length_b   1.000
_cell.length_c   1.000
_cell.angle_alpha   90.00
_cell.angle_beta   90.00
_cell.angle_gamma   90.00
#
_symmetry.space_group_name_H-M   'P 1'
#
loop_
_entity.id
_entity.type
_entity.pdbx_description
1 polymer ?
#
loop_
_entity_poly.entity_id
_entity_poly.type
_entity_poly.pdbx_seq_one_letter_code
_entity_poly.pdbx_strand_id
1 'polypeptide(L)'
;MILFLTIHSLLFTICYSVPFGKVNKTRFTSRDLLNSEAIWLSNQLTPEKCLCTVLSQYNNTPLFNSYQNGSCQIFFSLPYTYTMEYRNDSTLILLSSLPSRDIAPCCSNLPWLIKRITNSSLSSISLNTPSYLVIDDYNYLAVLYNSYTLNRYNRTTMTLISSTTIGSQTMALSYYNKQYYITKGVSHLSNLVIYSTATMINTLTVPIQKDPRDYVFIQNGSIMVVPIQTLQLISFYNVTSPTSYTLSFSLSAPAAPNTLYRVSDTLFYMSTGVNYGPIYTLAYNSTTNSWIWGTMPLTKSDITTNNFQSTMDACGRLWVAINGYGIKIFDTYGTKLLYNLTITTGLNEIVLAKKFDLYVADNDNNKLLSYLPKIDQCTS
;
A
#
# COMPACT_ATOMS: atom_id res chain seq x y z
N MET A 1 26.70 7.05 -8.71
CA MET A 1 27.13 8.31 -8.09
C MET A 1 27.08 8.12 -6.58
N ILE A 2 28.23 7.96 -5.93
CA ILE A 2 28.32 7.74 -4.49
C ILE A 2 28.03 9.09 -3.82
N LEU A 3 26.89 9.21 -3.15
CA LEU A 3 26.53 10.42 -2.41
C LEU A 3 27.30 10.40 -1.08
N PHE A 4 28.37 11.18 -0.97
CA PHE A 4 29.03 11.42 0.31
C PHE A 4 28.09 12.26 1.19
N LEU A 5 27.56 11.66 2.25
CA LEU A 5 26.87 12.39 3.32
C LEU A 5 27.93 13.10 4.15
N THR A 6 28.18 14.38 3.86
CA THR A 6 29.01 15.22 4.72
C THR A 6 28.17 15.75 5.89
N ILE A 7 28.32 15.11 7.05
CA ILE A 7 27.76 15.59 8.32
C ILE A 7 28.56 16.82 8.74
N HIS A 8 27.96 18.01 8.64
CA HIS A 8 28.55 19.24 9.16
C HIS A 8 27.91 19.56 10.52
N SER A 9 28.68 19.44 11.61
CA SER A 9 28.31 19.99 12.91
C SER A 9 28.63 21.48 12.95
N LEU A 10 27.68 22.31 12.52
CA LEU A 10 27.74 23.76 12.73
C LEU A 10 27.00 24.11 14.03
N LEU A 11 27.75 24.72 14.96
CA LEU A 11 27.21 25.37 16.15
C LEU A 11 26.42 26.61 15.71
N PHE A 12 25.09 26.50 15.68
CA PHE A 12 24.17 27.61 15.47
C PHE A 12 23.47 27.96 16.79
N THR A 13 23.24 29.26 16.99
CA THR A 13 22.58 29.85 18.15
C THR A 13 21.15 29.32 18.32
N ILE A 14 21.04 28.23 19.10
CA ILE A 14 19.94 27.68 19.91
C ILE A 14 18.51 27.78 19.33
N CYS A 15 18.12 26.74 18.58
CA CYS A 15 16.75 26.22 18.51
C CYS A 15 16.71 24.71 18.84
N TYR A 16 17.58 24.22 19.75
CA TYR A 16 17.91 22.80 20.06
C TYR A 16 19.02 22.17 19.20
N SER A 17 19.75 21.23 19.82
CA SER A 17 20.87 20.44 19.26
C SER A 17 20.37 19.11 18.66
N VAL A 18 19.52 19.17 17.65
CA VAL A 18 19.05 17.96 16.94
C VAL A 18 19.92 17.73 15.70
N PRO A 19 20.59 16.57 15.55
CA PRO A 19 21.30 16.26 14.31
C PRO A 19 20.28 16.04 13.18
N PHE A 20 20.45 16.74 12.06
CA PHE A 20 19.58 16.64 10.88
C PHE A 20 20.40 16.45 9.59
N GLY A 21 19.82 15.78 8.60
CA GLY A 21 20.38 15.65 7.26
C GLY A 21 19.96 16.80 6.35
N LYS A 22 20.86 17.28 5.50
CA LYS A 22 20.60 18.34 4.51
C LYS A 22 21.01 17.87 3.12
N VAL A 23 20.09 17.94 2.15
CA VAL A 23 20.36 17.63 0.74
C VAL A 23 20.04 18.86 -0.10
N ASN A 24 21.08 19.54 -0.59
CA ASN A 24 20.95 20.73 -1.42
C ASN A 24 20.41 20.37 -2.81
N LYS A 25 19.74 21.34 -3.44
CA LYS A 25 19.18 21.24 -4.80
C LYS A 25 18.26 20.04 -4.99
N THR A 26 17.55 19.65 -3.94
CA THR A 26 16.70 18.46 -3.90
C THR A 26 15.37 18.82 -3.27
N ARG A 27 14.28 18.31 -3.85
CA ARG A 27 12.92 18.45 -3.36
C ARG A 27 12.32 17.07 -3.12
N PHE A 28 11.68 16.88 -2.00
CA PHE A 28 10.77 15.78 -1.74
C PHE A 28 9.38 16.10 -2.26
N THR A 29 8.84 15.29 -3.15
CA THR A 29 7.49 15.48 -3.69
C THR A 29 6.65 14.24 -3.34
N SER A 30 5.53 14.43 -2.64
CA SER A 30 4.52 13.37 -2.52
C SER A 30 3.83 13.19 -3.87
N ARG A 31 3.70 11.94 -4.35
CA ARG A 31 2.93 11.66 -5.57
C ARG A 31 1.43 11.59 -5.33
N ASP A 32 0.99 11.49 -4.08
CA ASP A 32 -0.41 11.69 -3.69
C ASP A 32 -0.74 13.19 -3.73
N LEU A 33 -0.95 13.71 -4.94
CA LEU A 33 -1.24 15.12 -5.22
C LEU A 33 -2.58 15.61 -4.65
N LEU A 34 -3.44 14.71 -4.18
CA LEU A 34 -4.76 15.07 -3.63
C LEU A 34 -4.75 15.28 -2.12
N ASN A 35 -3.80 14.70 -1.37
CA ASN A 35 -3.77 14.79 0.10
C ASN A 35 -2.37 14.63 0.70
N SER A 36 -1.32 15.16 0.06
CA SER A 36 -0.10 15.34 0.85
C SER A 36 -0.46 16.25 2.02
N GLU A 37 -0.41 15.74 3.25
CA GLU A 37 -0.50 16.50 4.52
C GLU A 37 0.72 17.41 4.64
N ALA A 38 0.89 18.26 3.62
CA ALA A 38 2.02 19.09 3.42
C ALA A 38 1.59 20.51 3.74
N ILE A 39 2.00 21.01 4.90
CA ILE A 39 1.73 22.40 5.25
C ILE A 39 2.77 23.28 4.57
N TRP A 40 2.27 24.29 3.87
CA TRP A 40 3.10 25.35 3.31
C TRP A 40 3.19 26.50 4.31
N LEU A 41 4.41 26.76 4.77
CA LEU A 41 4.73 27.99 5.49
C LEU A 41 5.33 28.98 4.51
N SER A 42 4.80 30.20 4.47
CA SER A 42 5.35 31.33 3.72
C SER A 42 6.07 32.31 4.65
N ASN A 43 6.93 33.16 4.08
CA ASN A 43 7.64 34.26 4.76
C ASN A 43 8.72 33.83 5.78
N GLN A 44 9.22 32.59 5.68
CA GLN A 44 10.34 32.07 6.47
C GLN A 44 11.62 32.14 5.64
N LEU A 45 12.28 33.31 5.66
CA LEU A 45 13.36 33.68 4.73
C LEU A 45 14.60 32.78 4.71
N THR A 46 14.77 31.86 5.66
CA THR A 46 15.91 30.94 5.66
C THR A 46 15.50 29.52 6.05
N PRO A 47 16.20 28.48 5.57
CA PRO A 47 15.99 27.09 6.00
C PRO A 47 16.05 26.91 7.52
N GLU A 48 16.87 27.71 8.20
CA GLU A 48 17.03 27.70 9.66
C GLU A 48 15.75 28.20 10.36
N LYS A 49 15.10 29.24 9.85
CA LYS A 49 13.82 29.72 10.40
C LYS A 49 12.70 28.70 10.20
N CYS A 50 12.68 28.02 9.05
CA CYS A 50 11.78 26.90 8.85
C CYS A 50 12.05 25.77 9.83
N LEU A 51 13.32 25.39 10.02
CA LEU A 51 13.72 24.37 10.97
C LEU A 51 13.25 24.69 12.40
N CYS A 52 13.48 25.91 12.88
CA CYS A 52 13.01 26.36 14.20
C CYS A 52 11.48 26.29 14.32
N THR A 53 10.75 26.69 13.27
CA THR A 53 9.28 26.64 13.26
C THR A 53 8.78 25.20 13.29
N VAL A 54 9.42 24.32 12.51
CA VAL A 54 9.10 22.89 12.47
C VAL A 54 9.37 22.22 13.81
N LEU A 55 10.52 22.45 14.43
CA LEU A 55 10.84 21.84 15.73
C LEU A 55 9.94 22.35 16.87
N SER A 56 9.52 23.62 16.82
CA SER A 56 8.67 24.22 17.87
C SER A 56 7.19 23.89 17.74
N GLN A 57 6.67 23.80 16.51
CA GLN A 57 5.23 23.63 16.26
C GLN A 57 4.87 22.22 15.77
N TYR A 58 5.84 21.50 15.20
CA TYR A 58 5.63 20.28 14.42
C TYR A 58 6.68 19.20 14.78
N ASN A 59 6.83 18.93 16.08
CA ASN A 59 7.89 18.09 16.66
C ASN A 59 7.93 16.62 16.16
N ASN A 60 6.94 16.19 15.37
CA ASN A 60 6.86 14.85 14.77
C ASN A 60 7.14 14.84 13.25
N THR A 61 7.59 15.95 12.66
CA THR A 61 7.90 16.02 11.23
C THR A 61 9.14 15.18 10.87
N PRO A 62 9.03 14.14 10.04
CA PRO A 62 10.20 13.40 9.54
C PRO A 62 11.11 14.23 8.61
N LEU A 63 10.51 15.06 7.74
CA LEU A 63 11.23 15.87 6.74
C LEU A 63 10.46 17.12 6.29
N PHE A 64 11.16 18.07 5.68
CA PHE A 64 10.55 19.21 4.99
C PHE A 64 11.40 19.70 3.81
N ASN A 65 10.76 20.32 2.83
CA ASN A 65 11.45 21.12 1.81
C ASN A 65 11.56 22.56 2.29
N SER A 66 12.72 23.17 2.08
CA SER A 66 12.93 24.60 2.16
C SER A 66 13.23 25.17 0.78
N TYR A 67 12.61 26.28 0.42
CA TYR A 67 12.76 26.91 -0.88
C TYR A 67 13.44 28.28 -0.76
N GLN A 68 14.18 28.68 -1.80
CA GLN A 68 14.89 29.96 -1.86
C GLN A 68 13.96 31.18 -1.78
N ASN A 69 12.67 31.02 -2.11
CA ASN A 69 11.66 32.06 -1.97
C ASN A 69 11.18 32.25 -0.52
N GLY A 70 11.81 31.59 0.46
CA GLY A 70 11.44 31.68 1.88
C GLY A 70 10.17 30.92 2.23
N SER A 71 9.73 29.98 1.38
CA SER A 71 8.65 29.05 1.71
C SER A 71 9.22 27.70 2.16
N CYS A 72 8.43 26.97 2.95
CA CYS A 72 8.76 25.62 3.38
C CYS A 72 7.54 24.72 3.30
N GLN A 73 7.77 23.48 2.87
CA GLN A 73 6.74 22.45 2.75
C GLN A 73 7.06 21.32 3.73
N ILE A 74 6.23 21.19 4.76
CA ILE A 74 6.43 20.30 5.91
C ILE A 74 5.65 19.02 5.70
N PHE A 75 6.24 17.85 5.94
CA PHE A 75 5.55 16.56 5.81
C PHE A 75 5.44 15.89 7.19
N PHE A 76 4.22 15.65 7.69
CA PHE A 76 3.99 15.01 8.99
C PHE A 76 4.19 13.50 8.99
N SER A 77 4.05 12.89 7.83
CA SER A 77 4.24 11.48 7.59
C SER A 77 5.00 11.30 6.27
N LEU A 78 5.68 10.16 6.13
CA LEU A 78 6.24 9.78 4.83
C LEU A 78 5.09 9.22 3.98
N PRO A 79 4.71 9.88 2.87
CA PRO A 79 3.73 9.31 1.96
C PRO A 79 4.20 7.94 1.45
N TYR A 80 3.25 7.06 1.13
CA TYR A 80 3.53 5.72 0.58
C TYR A 80 4.27 5.80 -0.76
N THR A 81 4.00 6.84 -1.55
CA THR A 81 4.68 7.13 -2.81
C THR A 81 5.24 8.56 -2.81
N TYR A 82 6.54 8.68 -3.06
CA TYR A 82 7.21 9.97 -3.19
C TYR A 82 8.35 9.91 -4.19
N THR A 83 8.75 11.08 -4.65
CA THR A 83 9.94 11.30 -5.45
C THR A 83 10.88 12.27 -4.75
N MET A 84 12.18 12.06 -4.96
CA MET A 84 13.19 13.07 -4.72
C MET A 84 13.64 13.60 -6.08
N GLU A 85 13.46 14.89 -6.29
CA GLU A 85 13.70 15.55 -7.58
C GLU A 85 14.82 16.57 -7.42
N TYR A 86 15.67 16.68 -8.44
CA TYR A 86 16.62 17.78 -8.51
C TYR A 86 15.86 19.09 -8.73
N ARG A 87 16.11 20.09 -7.89
CA ARG A 87 15.48 21.40 -8.01
C ARG A 87 16.42 22.49 -7.47
N ASN A 88 16.82 23.43 -8.32
CA ASN A 88 17.84 24.43 -7.98
C ASN A 88 17.44 25.37 -6.83
N ASP A 89 16.14 25.59 -6.64
CA ASP A 89 15.57 26.51 -5.66
C ASP A 89 15.19 25.81 -4.34
N SER A 90 15.50 24.52 -4.15
CA SER A 90 15.07 23.79 -2.95
C SER A 90 16.19 23.07 -2.22
N THR A 91 15.95 22.84 -0.94
CA THR A 91 16.78 22.05 -0.04
C THR A 91 15.87 21.12 0.75
N LEU A 92 16.19 19.82 0.76
CA LEU A 92 15.51 18.84 1.59
C LEU A 92 16.21 18.75 2.95
N ILE A 93 15.44 18.88 4.03
CA ILE A 93 15.91 18.72 5.41
C ILE A 93 15.25 17.48 6.02
N LEU A 94 16.06 16.62 6.63
CA LEU A 94 15.67 15.36 7.26
C LEU A 94 15.89 15.46 8.77
N LEU A 95 14.80 15.50 9.55
CA LEU A 95 14.84 15.67 11.01
C LEU A 95 14.97 14.36 11.78
N SER A 96 14.65 13.26 11.10
CA SER A 96 14.96 11.91 11.52
C SER A 96 15.76 11.24 10.40
N SER A 97 16.51 10.20 10.72
CA SER A 97 16.92 9.27 9.67
C SER A 97 15.64 8.85 8.95
N LEU A 98 15.55 9.09 7.63
CA LEU A 98 14.59 8.38 6.81
C LEU A 98 14.64 6.92 7.26
N PRO A 99 13.50 6.25 7.50
CA PRO A 99 13.53 4.82 7.74
C PRO A 99 14.47 4.25 6.70
N SER A 100 15.43 3.42 7.12
CA SER A 100 16.26 2.63 6.22
C SER A 100 15.36 1.63 5.50
N ARG A 101 14.42 2.14 4.71
CA ARG A 101 13.60 1.40 3.81
C ARG A 101 14.31 1.56 2.49
N ASP A 102 14.72 0.44 1.91
CA ASP A 102 15.04 0.35 0.50
C ASP A 102 13.83 0.88 -0.28
N ILE A 103 13.84 2.17 -0.54
CA ILE A 103 12.87 2.83 -1.40
C ILE A 103 13.29 2.41 -2.79
N ALA A 104 12.45 1.61 -3.45
CA ALA A 104 12.65 1.37 -4.86
C ALA A 104 12.51 2.73 -5.56
N PRO A 105 13.56 3.24 -6.24
CA PRO A 105 13.39 4.42 -7.07
C PRO A 105 12.26 4.15 -8.07
N CYS A 106 11.48 5.17 -8.41
CA CYS A 106 10.46 5.02 -9.44
C CYS A 106 11.13 4.81 -10.80
N CYS A 107 10.85 3.66 -11.45
CA CYS A 107 11.30 3.37 -12.80
C CYS A 107 10.27 3.86 -13.82
N SER A 108 10.48 5.06 -14.36
CA SER A 108 9.59 5.69 -15.36
C SER A 108 9.49 4.88 -16.66
N ASN A 109 10.57 4.22 -17.07
CA ASN A 109 10.59 3.35 -18.25
C ASN A 109 9.91 2.00 -17.93
N LEU A 110 8.61 1.92 -18.19
CA LEU A 110 7.80 0.72 -17.94
C LEU A 110 8.24 -0.48 -18.78
N PRO A 111 8.49 -0.39 -20.11
CA PRO A 111 9.00 -1.53 -20.88
C PRO A 111 10.31 -2.11 -20.33
N TRP A 112 11.24 -1.27 -19.90
CA TRP A 112 12.49 -1.72 -19.27
C TRP A 112 12.23 -2.48 -17.97
N LEU A 113 11.34 -1.95 -17.11
CA LEU A 113 10.96 -2.58 -15.86
C LEU A 113 10.33 -3.96 -16.11
N ILE A 114 9.39 -4.04 -17.06
CA ILE A 114 8.72 -5.29 -17.38
C ILE A 114 9.73 -6.32 -17.89
N LYS A 115 10.64 -5.93 -18.79
CA LYS A 115 11.71 -6.82 -19.26
C LYS A 115 12.59 -7.33 -18.11
N ARG A 116 12.88 -6.49 -17.11
CA ARG A 116 13.64 -6.90 -15.91
C ARG A 116 12.87 -7.91 -15.05
N ILE A 117 11.57 -7.68 -14.83
CA ILE A 117 10.71 -8.60 -14.08
C ILE A 117 10.61 -9.94 -14.79
N THR A 118 10.31 -9.95 -16.09
CA THR A 118 10.12 -11.19 -16.87
C THR A 118 11.41 -11.98 -17.04
N ASN A 119 12.57 -11.30 -17.07
CA ASN A 119 13.89 -11.95 -17.16
C ASN A 119 14.52 -12.26 -15.80
N SER A 120 13.83 -11.95 -14.70
CA SER A 120 14.35 -12.23 -13.36
C SER A 120 14.33 -13.74 -13.07
N SER A 121 15.09 -14.15 -12.05
CA SER A 121 15.04 -15.52 -11.56
C SER A 121 13.63 -15.83 -11.03
N LEU A 122 12.89 -16.66 -11.76
CA LEU A 122 11.62 -17.19 -11.31
C LEU A 122 11.86 -18.24 -10.23
N SER A 123 11.28 -18.05 -9.05
CA SER A 123 11.09 -19.13 -8.09
C SER A 123 9.61 -19.45 -7.99
N SER A 124 9.28 -20.73 -7.81
CA SER A 124 7.90 -21.17 -7.63
C SER A 124 7.81 -22.19 -6.52
N ILE A 125 6.75 -22.10 -5.72
CA ILE A 125 6.39 -23.15 -4.77
C ILE A 125 5.00 -23.68 -5.11
N SER A 126 4.81 -24.99 -4.98
CA SER A 126 3.50 -25.61 -5.13
C SER A 126 2.65 -25.34 -3.91
N LEU A 127 1.53 -24.66 -4.12
CA LEU A 127 0.52 -24.42 -3.10
C LEU A 127 -0.85 -24.70 -3.70
N ASN A 128 -1.69 -25.43 -2.99
CA ASN A 128 -3.02 -25.73 -3.48
C ASN A 128 -3.87 -24.45 -3.45
N THR A 129 -4.23 -23.91 -4.61
CA THR A 129 -5.08 -22.73 -4.77
C THR A 129 -4.65 -21.53 -3.90
N PRO A 130 -3.45 -20.96 -4.14
CA PRO A 130 -2.97 -19.84 -3.35
C PRO A 130 -3.90 -18.64 -3.52
N SER A 131 -4.22 -18.03 -2.38
CA SER A 131 -5.05 -16.84 -2.28
C SER A 131 -4.42 -15.90 -1.25
N TYR A 132 -4.92 -14.67 -1.19
CA TYR A 132 -4.61 -13.68 -0.15
C TYR A 132 -3.12 -13.56 0.20
N LEU A 133 -2.46 -12.63 -0.47
CA LEU A 133 -1.04 -12.35 -0.31
C LEU A 133 -0.86 -11.05 0.48
N VAL A 134 -0.01 -11.08 1.51
CA VAL A 134 0.39 -9.87 2.23
C VAL A 134 1.85 -9.94 2.65
N ILE A 135 2.53 -8.81 2.73
CA ILE A 135 3.89 -8.71 3.26
C ILE A 135 3.82 -8.17 4.68
N ASP A 136 4.42 -8.89 5.61
CA ASP A 136 4.46 -8.50 7.01
C ASP A 136 5.63 -7.55 7.33
N ASP A 137 5.64 -7.01 8.55
CA ASP A 137 6.70 -6.07 9.00
C ASP A 137 8.07 -6.75 9.14
N TYR A 138 8.10 -8.09 9.22
CA TYR A 138 9.32 -8.87 9.20
C TYR A 138 9.83 -9.14 7.79
N ASN A 139 9.19 -8.54 6.77
CA ASN A 139 9.53 -8.68 5.37
C ASN A 139 9.37 -10.13 4.86
N TYR A 140 8.44 -10.88 5.44
CA TYR A 140 8.02 -12.20 4.94
C TYR A 140 6.75 -12.07 4.09
N LEU A 141 6.62 -12.98 3.14
CA LEU A 141 5.42 -13.12 2.34
C LEU A 141 4.49 -14.08 3.06
N ALA A 142 3.39 -13.55 3.59
CA ALA A 142 2.32 -14.34 4.16
C ALA A 142 1.30 -14.67 3.07
N VAL A 143 0.90 -15.94 3.03
CA VAL A 143 -0.01 -16.49 2.03
C VAL A 143 -1.06 -17.31 2.74
N LEU A 144 -2.31 -17.11 2.37
CA LEU A 144 -3.41 -17.88 2.90
C LEU A 144 -4.21 -18.55 1.78
N TYR A 145 -4.13 -19.88 1.73
CA TYR A 145 -4.72 -20.68 0.67
C TYR A 145 -5.83 -21.59 1.20
N ASN A 146 -6.60 -22.23 0.33
CA ASN A 146 -7.82 -22.99 0.69
C ASN A 146 -7.63 -24.14 1.70
N SER A 147 -6.39 -24.45 2.09
CA SER A 147 -6.10 -25.35 3.22
C SER A 147 -6.31 -24.72 4.60
N TYR A 148 -6.81 -23.47 4.66
CA TYR A 148 -7.04 -22.73 5.89
C TYR A 148 -5.77 -22.52 6.71
N THR A 149 -4.63 -22.41 6.03
CA THR A 149 -3.32 -22.34 6.67
C THR A 149 -2.60 -21.07 6.23
N LEU A 150 -2.21 -20.25 7.21
CA LEU A 150 -1.38 -19.08 7.01
C LEU A 150 0.07 -19.52 6.98
N ASN A 151 0.68 -19.50 5.80
CA ASN A 151 2.10 -19.78 5.64
C ASN A 151 2.86 -18.48 5.48
N ARG A 152 4.00 -18.36 6.18
CA ARG A 152 4.96 -17.26 6.00
C ARG A 152 6.19 -17.80 5.30
N TYR A 153 6.57 -17.17 4.20
CA TYR A 153 7.75 -17.53 3.43
C TYR A 153 8.79 -16.44 3.50
N ASN A 154 10.06 -16.85 3.48
CA ASN A 154 11.13 -15.94 3.13
C ASN A 154 10.90 -15.47 1.69
N ARG A 155 10.80 -14.15 1.51
CA ARG A 155 10.49 -13.53 0.23
C ARG A 155 11.53 -13.80 -0.87
N THR A 156 12.79 -13.97 -0.49
CA THR A 156 13.88 -14.12 -1.46
C THR A 156 14.13 -15.58 -1.81
N THR A 157 14.09 -16.46 -0.81
CA THR A 157 14.39 -17.89 -0.99
C THR A 157 13.14 -18.74 -1.16
N MET A 158 11.95 -18.19 -0.93
CA MET A 158 10.66 -18.88 -0.92
C MET A 158 10.60 -20.07 0.06
N THR A 159 11.47 -20.10 1.06
CA THR A 159 11.49 -21.13 2.10
C THR A 159 10.44 -20.85 3.16
N LEU A 160 9.70 -21.88 3.57
CA LEU A 160 8.69 -21.77 4.64
C LEU A 160 9.38 -21.40 5.97
N ILE A 161 8.88 -20.36 6.62
CA ILE A 161 9.33 -19.87 7.93
C ILE A 161 8.41 -20.35 9.04
N SER A 162 7.10 -20.23 8.82
CA SER A 162 6.09 -20.70 9.77
C SER A 162 4.80 -21.04 9.05
N SER A 163 4.02 -21.91 9.67
CA SER A 163 2.72 -22.35 9.20
C SER A 163 1.75 -22.36 10.37
N THR A 164 0.56 -21.81 10.18
CA THR A 164 -0.46 -21.72 11.24
C THR A 164 -1.83 -22.07 10.68
N THR A 165 -2.43 -23.13 11.21
CA THR A 165 -3.77 -23.57 10.80
C THR A 165 -4.85 -22.72 11.46
N ILE A 166 -5.72 -22.13 10.64
CA ILE A 166 -6.84 -21.25 11.01
C ILE A 166 -8.14 -22.05 11.21
N GLY A 167 -8.28 -23.17 10.50
CA GLY A 167 -9.32 -24.18 10.73
C GLY A 167 -10.71 -23.90 10.15
N SER A 168 -10.86 -23.03 9.14
CA SER A 168 -12.10 -22.86 8.36
C SER A 168 -11.89 -22.00 7.10
N GLN A 169 -12.91 -21.94 6.23
CA GLN A 169 -12.93 -21.03 5.09
C GLN A 169 -12.57 -19.60 5.51
N THR A 170 -11.66 -19.02 4.73
CA THR A 170 -11.20 -17.66 4.91
C THR A 170 -11.55 -16.84 3.69
N MET A 171 -11.94 -15.59 3.93
CA MET A 171 -12.44 -14.69 2.90
C MET A 171 -11.62 -13.40 2.77
N ALA A 172 -10.70 -13.14 3.69
CA ALA A 172 -9.81 -11.99 3.67
C ALA A 172 -8.55 -12.23 4.52
N LEU A 173 -7.45 -11.62 4.12
CA LEU A 173 -6.22 -11.51 4.90
C LEU A 173 -5.69 -10.09 4.78
N SER A 174 -5.46 -9.46 5.92
CA SER A 174 -4.76 -8.18 5.98
C SER A 174 -3.75 -8.21 7.10
N TYR A 175 -2.71 -7.38 7.01
CA TYR A 175 -1.68 -7.28 8.04
C TYR A 175 -1.52 -5.83 8.46
N TYR A 176 -1.63 -5.58 9.76
CA TYR A 176 -1.49 -4.26 10.34
C TYR A 176 -0.98 -4.35 11.78
N ASN A 177 -0.14 -3.40 12.20
CA ASN A 177 0.38 -3.29 13.57
C ASN A 177 0.88 -4.64 14.16
N LYS A 178 1.71 -5.35 13.39
CA LYS A 178 2.27 -6.66 13.78
C LYS A 178 1.27 -7.80 13.98
N GLN A 179 0.08 -7.68 13.39
CA GLN A 179 -1.01 -8.64 13.52
C GLN A 179 -1.63 -8.96 12.16
N TYR A 180 -2.06 -10.21 11.98
CA TYR A 180 -2.90 -10.63 10.87
C TYR A 180 -4.37 -10.53 11.25
N TYR A 181 -5.15 -9.88 10.39
CA TYR A 181 -6.60 -9.75 10.47
C TYR A 181 -7.21 -10.67 9.44
N ILE A 182 -7.90 -11.71 9.92
CA ILE A 182 -8.35 -12.83 9.09
C ILE A 182 -9.86 -13.00 9.25
N THR A 183 -10.59 -12.96 8.14
CA THR A 183 -12.02 -13.30 8.16
C THR A 183 -12.18 -14.81 8.20
N LYS A 184 -12.64 -15.37 9.31
CA LYS A 184 -13.04 -16.77 9.44
C LYS A 184 -14.56 -16.89 9.28
N GLY A 185 -15.06 -17.66 8.32
CA GLY A 185 -16.50 -17.84 8.18
C GLY A 185 -16.95 -19.16 7.56
N VAL A 186 -18.19 -19.53 7.83
CA VAL A 186 -18.93 -20.57 7.11
C VAL A 186 -20.23 -19.93 6.65
N SER A 187 -20.51 -19.99 5.34
CA SER A 187 -21.72 -19.53 4.66
C SER A 187 -22.14 -18.07 4.89
N HIS A 188 -22.47 -17.67 6.13
CA HIS A 188 -23.09 -16.40 6.48
C HIS A 188 -22.70 -15.81 7.84
N LEU A 189 -21.84 -16.46 8.61
CA LEU A 189 -21.29 -15.87 9.83
C LEU A 189 -19.79 -15.79 9.67
N SER A 190 -19.26 -14.61 9.93
CA SER A 190 -17.84 -14.33 9.77
C SER A 190 -17.33 -13.65 11.02
N ASN A 191 -16.31 -14.25 11.62
CA ASN A 191 -15.59 -13.68 12.74
C ASN A 191 -14.27 -13.11 12.22
N LEU A 192 -13.91 -11.94 12.75
CA LEU A 192 -12.55 -11.45 12.59
C LEU A 192 -11.67 -12.17 13.61
N VAL A 193 -10.68 -12.89 13.14
CA VAL A 193 -9.69 -13.54 14.00
C VAL A 193 -8.37 -12.80 13.83
N ILE A 194 -7.78 -12.44 14.96
CA ILE A 194 -6.54 -11.68 15.02
C ILE A 194 -5.44 -12.63 15.43
N TYR A 195 -4.40 -12.73 14.61
CA TYR A 195 -3.24 -13.57 14.88
C TYR A 195 -2.00 -12.72 15.09
N SER A 196 -1.21 -13.06 16.10
CA SER A 196 0.23 -12.79 16.10
C SER A 196 0.88 -13.73 15.08
N THR A 197 2.18 -13.59 14.83
CA THR A 197 2.91 -14.42 13.85
C THR A 197 2.69 -15.93 13.93
N ALA A 198 2.23 -16.47 15.06
CA ALA A 198 1.87 -17.89 15.19
C ALA A 198 0.69 -18.18 16.13
N THR A 199 0.16 -17.21 16.88
CA THR A 199 -0.86 -17.45 17.90
C THR A 199 -2.11 -16.62 17.65
N MET A 200 -3.28 -17.24 17.80
CA MET A 200 -4.53 -16.51 17.82
C MET A 200 -4.55 -15.62 19.08
N ILE A 201 -4.68 -14.32 18.88
CA ILE A 201 -4.76 -13.32 19.93
C ILE A 201 -6.21 -13.14 20.36
N ASN A 202 -7.12 -13.05 19.39
CA ASN A 202 -8.53 -12.80 19.68
C ASN A 202 -9.43 -13.30 18.55
N THR A 203 -10.68 -13.59 18.88
CA THR A 203 -11.77 -13.80 17.95
C THR A 203 -12.86 -12.80 18.28
N LEU A 204 -13.20 -11.96 17.31
CA LEU A 204 -14.21 -10.94 17.45
C LEU A 204 -15.41 -11.30 16.60
N THR A 205 -16.56 -11.43 17.25
CA THR A 205 -17.84 -11.18 16.61
C THR A 205 -17.98 -9.66 16.52
N VAL A 206 -17.23 -9.04 15.61
CA VAL A 206 -17.54 -7.66 15.24
C VAL A 206 -19.00 -7.67 14.76
N PRO A 207 -19.80 -6.62 14.96
CA PRO A 207 -21.09 -6.45 14.28
C PRO A 207 -20.88 -6.23 12.78
N ILE A 208 -20.13 -7.14 12.14
CA ILE A 208 -19.90 -7.25 10.72
C ILE A 208 -21.06 -8.09 10.20
N GLN A 209 -21.84 -7.45 9.35
CA GLN A 209 -22.88 -8.12 8.60
C GLN A 209 -22.23 -9.12 7.63
N LYS A 210 -23.00 -10.15 7.25
CA LYS A 210 -22.61 -11.26 6.35
C LYS A 210 -21.54 -10.86 5.31
N ASP A 211 -20.45 -11.63 5.25
CA ASP A 211 -19.51 -11.65 4.11
C ASP A 211 -18.56 -10.44 3.96
N PRO A 212 -17.68 -10.16 4.95
CA PRO A 212 -16.60 -9.19 4.79
C PRO A 212 -15.48 -9.78 3.91
N ARG A 213 -14.97 -8.95 3.00
CA ARG A 213 -14.05 -9.40 1.95
C ARG A 213 -12.63 -8.84 2.03
N ASP A 214 -12.42 -7.80 2.84
CA ASP A 214 -11.10 -7.19 3.05
C ASP A 214 -11.04 -6.42 4.38
N TYR A 215 -9.84 -6.05 4.81
CA TYR A 215 -9.61 -5.13 5.92
C TYR A 215 -8.51 -4.14 5.58
N VAL A 216 -8.85 -2.86 5.67
CA VAL A 216 -7.93 -1.76 5.43
C VAL A 216 -7.88 -0.86 6.65
N PHE A 217 -6.69 -0.35 6.99
CA PHE A 217 -6.49 0.53 8.13
C PHE A 217 -6.09 1.93 7.63
N ILE A 218 -6.79 2.96 8.10
CA ILE A 218 -6.53 4.37 7.80
C ILE A 218 -6.30 5.17 9.08
N GLN A 219 -5.82 6.41 8.96
CA GLN A 219 -5.56 7.33 10.07
C GLN A 219 -4.63 6.71 11.12
N ASN A 220 -3.51 6.15 10.66
CA ASN A 220 -2.59 5.38 11.51
C ASN A 220 -3.30 4.27 12.31
N GLY A 221 -4.31 3.65 11.69
CA GLY A 221 -5.06 2.52 12.22
C GLY A 221 -6.07 2.84 13.30
N SER A 222 -6.39 4.13 13.52
CA SER A 222 -7.54 4.50 14.36
C SER A 222 -8.87 4.11 13.71
N ILE A 223 -8.91 3.89 12.39
CA ILE A 223 -10.09 3.45 11.66
C ILE A 223 -9.77 2.20 10.83
N MET A 224 -10.62 1.19 10.96
CA MET A 224 -10.67 0.00 10.11
C MET A 224 -11.82 0.13 9.11
N VAL A 225 -11.53 -0.09 7.83
CA VAL A 225 -12.47 -0.01 6.70
C VAL A 225 -12.69 -1.43 6.18
N VAL A 226 -13.96 -1.82 6.06
CA VAL A 226 -14.36 -3.20 5.73
C VAL A 226 -15.41 -3.19 4.61
N PRO A 227 -15.09 -3.72 3.42
CA PRO A 227 -16.10 -4.02 2.40
C PRO A 227 -16.95 -5.23 2.82
N ILE A 228 -18.28 -5.07 2.72
CA ILE A 228 -19.28 -6.10 3.02
C ILE A 228 -20.02 -6.42 1.73
N GLN A 229 -19.76 -7.60 1.15
CA GLN A 229 -20.24 -7.92 -0.20
C GLN A 229 -21.76 -8.03 -0.26
N THR A 230 -22.35 -8.82 0.65
CA THR A 230 -23.77 -9.20 0.57
C THR A 230 -24.72 -8.01 0.75
N LEU A 231 -24.28 -6.98 1.47
CA LEU A 231 -25.08 -5.78 1.73
C LEU A 231 -24.66 -4.60 0.88
N GLN A 232 -23.63 -4.75 0.05
CA GLN A 232 -23.12 -3.68 -0.80
C GLN A 232 -22.74 -2.44 0.03
N LEU A 233 -21.95 -2.63 1.09
CA LEU A 233 -21.53 -1.56 1.99
C LEU A 233 -20.02 -1.49 2.14
N ILE A 234 -19.49 -0.29 2.37
CA ILE A 234 -18.17 -0.06 2.99
C ILE A 234 -18.41 0.45 4.41
N SER A 235 -17.99 -0.30 5.41
CA SER A 235 -18.17 0.05 6.83
C SER A 235 -16.88 0.55 7.45
N PHE A 236 -16.98 1.63 8.23
CA PHE A 236 -15.87 2.28 8.92
C PHE A 236 -16.03 2.07 10.42
N TYR A 237 -15.02 1.47 11.05
CA TYR A 237 -15.01 1.15 12.47
C TYR A 237 -13.89 1.92 13.17
N ASN A 238 -14.23 2.63 14.25
CA ASN A 238 -13.23 3.21 15.14
C ASN A 238 -12.58 2.08 15.96
N VAL A 239 -11.25 2.06 15.95
CA VAL A 239 -10.43 1.12 16.71
C VAL A 239 -10.24 1.70 18.12
N THR A 240 -10.88 1.08 19.11
CA THR A 240 -10.75 1.49 20.52
C THR A 240 -9.60 0.75 21.21
N SER A 241 -9.24 -0.43 20.70
CA SER A 241 -8.03 -1.17 21.03
C SER A 241 -7.67 -2.10 19.87
N PRO A 242 -6.47 -2.70 19.81
CA PRO A 242 -6.10 -3.64 18.75
C PRO A 242 -7.08 -4.81 18.55
N THR A 243 -7.94 -5.07 19.54
CA THR A 243 -8.94 -6.13 19.49
C THR A 243 -10.36 -5.63 19.81
N SER A 244 -10.66 -4.34 19.66
CA SER A 244 -12.01 -3.82 19.88
C SER A 244 -12.34 -2.71 18.89
N TYR A 245 -13.53 -2.79 18.31
CA TYR A 245 -13.98 -1.99 17.19
C TYR A 245 -15.42 -1.55 17.40
N THR A 246 -15.70 -0.28 17.16
CA THR A 246 -17.05 0.28 17.19
C THR A 246 -17.41 0.77 15.81
N LEU A 247 -18.56 0.37 15.27
CA LEU A 247 -19.03 0.88 13.98
C LEU A 247 -19.25 2.40 14.09
N SER A 248 -18.58 3.16 13.24
CA SER A 248 -18.70 4.61 13.16
C SER A 248 -19.80 4.99 12.17
N PHE A 249 -19.67 4.53 10.92
CA PHE A 249 -20.64 4.74 9.85
C PHE A 249 -20.43 3.72 8.72
N SER A 250 -21.40 3.63 7.81
CA SER A 250 -21.31 2.83 6.59
C SER A 250 -21.71 3.65 5.37
N LEU A 251 -21.15 3.32 4.22
CA LEU A 251 -21.49 3.90 2.92
C LEU A 251 -22.05 2.82 2.01
N SER A 252 -23.11 3.15 1.27
CA SER A 252 -23.59 2.30 0.19
C SER A 252 -22.55 2.25 -0.93
N ALA A 253 -22.16 1.04 -1.33
CA ALA A 253 -21.34 0.79 -2.47
C ALA A 253 -22.21 0.70 -3.73
N PRO A 254 -21.74 1.19 -4.90
CA PRO A 254 -22.48 1.14 -6.16
C PRO A 254 -22.65 -0.29 -6.70
N ALA A 255 -21.87 -1.24 -6.17
CA ALA A 255 -21.93 -2.66 -6.50
C ALA A 255 -21.41 -3.48 -5.32
N ALA A 256 -21.63 -4.80 -5.35
CA ALA A 256 -21.18 -5.72 -4.31
C ALA A 256 -19.64 -5.75 -4.19
N PRO A 257 -19.06 -5.16 -3.12
CA PRO A 257 -17.63 -5.01 -2.99
C PRO A 257 -16.95 -6.35 -2.75
N ASN A 258 -15.77 -6.55 -3.32
CA ASN A 258 -14.93 -7.71 -3.08
C ASN A 258 -13.62 -7.25 -2.43
N THR A 259 -12.68 -6.73 -3.19
CA THR A 259 -11.38 -6.31 -2.65
C THR A 259 -11.33 -4.79 -2.49
N LEU A 260 -10.61 -4.32 -1.47
CA LEU A 260 -10.42 -2.90 -1.22
C LEU A 260 -8.92 -2.60 -1.13
N TYR A 261 -8.39 -1.93 -2.15
CA TYR A 261 -7.00 -1.50 -2.15
C TYR A 261 -6.88 -0.04 -1.68
N ARG A 262 -6.09 0.17 -0.62
CA ARG A 262 -5.78 1.50 -0.10
C ARG A 262 -4.64 2.14 -0.88
N VAL A 263 -4.93 3.29 -1.48
CA VAL A 263 -3.88 4.20 -2.00
C VAL A 263 -3.41 5.12 -0.88
N SER A 264 -4.37 5.75 -0.20
CA SER A 264 -4.13 6.64 0.94
C SER A 264 -5.31 6.57 1.91
N ASP A 265 -5.29 7.37 2.97
CA ASP A 265 -6.41 7.46 3.91
C ASP A 265 -7.69 8.06 3.31
N THR A 266 -7.60 8.54 2.07
CA THR A 266 -8.64 9.31 1.39
C THR A 266 -8.94 8.79 -0.01
N LEU A 267 -8.28 7.72 -0.44
CA LEU A 267 -8.45 7.15 -1.77
C LEU A 267 -8.30 5.63 -1.71
N PHE A 268 -9.34 4.95 -2.19
CA PHE A 268 -9.35 3.50 -2.36
C PHE A 268 -9.77 3.11 -3.77
N TYR A 269 -9.29 1.95 -4.19
CA TYR A 269 -9.84 1.21 -5.32
C TYR A 269 -10.63 0.02 -4.79
N MET A 270 -11.79 -0.21 -5.39
CA MET A 270 -12.70 -1.28 -5.01
C MET A 270 -13.03 -2.15 -6.23
N SER A 271 -12.88 -3.47 -6.06
CA SER A 271 -13.35 -4.46 -7.02
C SER A 271 -14.75 -4.97 -6.68
N THR A 272 -15.42 -5.56 -7.67
CA THR A 272 -16.74 -6.18 -7.50
C THR A 272 -16.63 -7.69 -7.59
N GLY A 273 -17.36 -8.40 -6.73
CA GLY A 273 -17.27 -9.87 -6.66
C GLY A 273 -18.35 -10.61 -7.45
N VAL A 274 -19.27 -9.89 -8.09
CA VAL A 274 -20.35 -10.48 -8.89
C VAL A 274 -20.53 -9.66 -10.16
N ASN A 275 -20.39 -10.34 -11.30
CA ASN A 275 -20.52 -9.78 -12.65
C ASN A 275 -19.42 -8.76 -13.01
N TYR A 276 -18.82 -8.99 -14.18
CA TYR A 276 -17.85 -8.14 -14.86
C TYR A 276 -18.17 -6.65 -14.67
N GLY A 277 -17.40 -5.98 -13.82
CA GLY A 277 -17.67 -4.62 -13.38
C GLY A 277 -16.40 -3.77 -13.40
N PRO A 278 -16.52 -2.44 -13.52
CA PRO A 278 -15.37 -1.55 -13.47
C PRO A 278 -14.71 -1.60 -12.08
N ILE A 279 -13.44 -1.17 -12.00
CA ILE A 279 -12.88 -0.76 -10.72
C ILE A 279 -13.57 0.54 -10.31
N TYR A 280 -14.06 0.59 -9.08
CA TYR A 280 -14.59 1.81 -8.50
C TYR A 280 -13.50 2.54 -7.72
N THR A 281 -13.51 3.86 -7.82
CA THR A 281 -12.74 4.73 -6.94
C THR A 281 -13.62 5.23 -5.81
N LEU A 282 -13.11 5.20 -4.59
CA LEU A 282 -13.74 5.82 -3.43
C LEU A 282 -12.79 6.90 -2.91
N ALA A 283 -13.13 8.15 -3.15
CA ALA A 283 -12.28 9.30 -2.81
C ALA A 283 -12.97 10.21 -1.79
N TYR A 284 -12.22 10.69 -0.79
CA TYR A 284 -12.72 11.66 0.17
C TYR A 284 -12.61 13.08 -0.38
N ASN A 285 -13.74 13.80 -0.42
CA ASN A 285 -13.79 15.20 -0.77
C ASN A 285 -13.85 16.05 0.50
N SER A 286 -12.74 16.74 0.80
CA SER A 286 -12.60 17.60 1.97
C SER A 286 -13.50 18.84 1.92
N THR A 287 -13.82 19.34 0.72
CA THR A 287 -14.70 20.51 0.54
C THR A 287 -16.13 20.20 0.95
N THR A 288 -16.62 19.01 0.62
CA THR A 288 -17.99 18.57 0.93
C THR A 288 -18.06 17.66 2.17
N ASN A 289 -16.91 17.37 2.78
CA ASN A 289 -16.76 16.45 3.90
C ASN A 289 -17.46 15.10 3.65
N SER A 290 -17.29 14.55 2.44
CA SER A 290 -18.02 13.37 1.99
C SER A 290 -17.18 12.47 1.10
N TRP A 291 -17.53 11.18 1.09
CA TRP A 291 -16.94 10.20 0.18
C TRP A 291 -17.67 10.21 -1.16
N ILE A 292 -16.91 10.21 -2.24
CA ILE A 292 -17.41 10.27 -3.61
C ILE A 292 -16.97 9.01 -4.36
N TRP A 293 -17.94 8.38 -5.02
CA TRP A 293 -17.71 7.28 -5.93
C TRP A 293 -17.33 7.79 -7.32
N GLY A 294 -16.32 7.17 -7.90
CA GLY A 294 -16.03 7.24 -9.32
C GLY A 294 -15.84 5.84 -9.89
N THR A 295 -15.63 5.78 -11.20
CA THR A 295 -15.30 4.55 -11.91
C THR A 295 -14.03 4.76 -12.70
N MET A 296 -13.21 3.71 -12.74
CA MET A 296 -12.12 3.64 -13.69
C MET A 296 -12.68 3.16 -15.03
N PRO A 297 -12.30 3.79 -16.15
CA PRO A 297 -12.73 3.39 -17.47
C PRO A 297 -11.97 2.12 -17.91
N LEU A 298 -12.30 0.98 -17.31
CA LEU A 298 -11.89 -0.31 -17.84
C LEU A 298 -12.83 -0.68 -18.98
N THR A 299 -12.29 -1.13 -20.11
CA THR A 299 -13.16 -1.60 -21.19
C THR A 299 -13.74 -2.95 -20.80
N LYS A 300 -15.01 -3.20 -21.13
CA LYS A 300 -15.73 -4.44 -20.75
C LYS A 300 -15.03 -5.72 -21.27
N SER A 301 -14.26 -5.63 -22.34
CA SER A 301 -13.44 -6.73 -22.86
C SER A 301 -12.25 -7.09 -21.97
N ASP A 302 -11.90 -6.22 -21.01
CA ASP A 302 -10.72 -6.38 -20.18
C ASP A 302 -10.92 -7.23 -18.94
N ILE A 303 -12.16 -7.47 -18.52
CA ILE A 303 -12.51 -8.08 -17.23
C ILE A 303 -13.57 -9.15 -17.50
N THR A 304 -13.17 -10.42 -17.56
CA THR A 304 -14.12 -11.54 -17.70
C THR A 304 -14.04 -12.51 -16.52
N THR A 305 -13.52 -12.08 -15.37
CA THR A 305 -13.47 -12.90 -14.16
C THR A 305 -13.77 -12.12 -12.88
N ASN A 306 -14.26 -12.83 -11.86
CA ASN A 306 -14.84 -12.29 -10.62
C ASN A 306 -13.80 -11.86 -9.57
N ASN A 307 -12.51 -12.07 -9.82
CA ASN A 307 -11.44 -11.76 -8.89
C ASN A 307 -10.36 -11.01 -9.64
N PHE A 308 -10.21 -9.73 -9.32
CA PHE A 308 -8.97 -9.04 -9.58
C PHE A 308 -8.45 -8.44 -8.28
N GLN A 309 -7.15 -8.59 -8.08
CA GLN A 309 -6.42 -7.93 -7.01
C GLN A 309 -5.57 -6.83 -7.62
N SER A 310 -5.41 -5.75 -6.86
CA SER A 310 -4.65 -4.60 -7.32
C SER A 310 -3.56 -4.23 -6.33
N THR A 311 -2.49 -3.68 -6.87
CA THR A 311 -1.39 -3.09 -6.11
C THR A 311 -0.85 -1.88 -6.86
N MET A 312 -0.07 -1.04 -6.20
CA MET A 312 0.62 0.05 -6.86
C MET A 312 2.12 -0.06 -6.69
N ASP A 313 2.83 0.42 -7.69
CA ASP A 313 4.28 0.56 -7.59
C ASP A 313 4.71 1.93 -7.07
N ALA A 314 6.02 2.09 -6.87
CA ALA A 314 6.62 3.33 -6.41
C ALA A 314 6.41 4.53 -7.36
N CYS A 315 6.03 4.29 -8.62
CA CYS A 315 5.67 5.35 -9.55
C CYS A 315 4.20 5.77 -9.46
N GLY A 316 3.41 5.11 -8.62
CA GLY A 316 1.97 5.27 -8.55
C GLY A 316 1.27 4.65 -9.76
N ARG A 317 1.85 3.67 -10.45
CA ARG A 317 1.12 2.94 -11.50
C ARG A 317 0.27 1.86 -10.84
N LEU A 318 -0.96 1.71 -11.28
CA LEU A 318 -1.87 0.67 -10.78
C LEU A 318 -1.64 -0.64 -11.53
N TRP A 319 -1.33 -1.71 -10.82
CA TRP A 319 -1.17 -3.07 -11.33
C TRP A 319 -2.41 -3.86 -10.94
N VAL A 320 -3.08 -4.45 -11.92
CA VAL A 320 -4.33 -5.19 -11.73
C VAL A 320 -4.15 -6.60 -12.28
N ALA A 321 -4.19 -7.61 -11.41
CA ALA A 321 -4.17 -9.00 -11.84
C ALA A 321 -5.57 -9.47 -12.23
N ILE A 322 -5.70 -10.03 -13.42
CA ILE A 322 -6.97 -10.47 -13.98
C ILE A 322 -6.84 -11.93 -14.38
N ASN A 323 -7.61 -12.80 -13.71
CA ASN A 323 -7.66 -14.21 -14.06
C ASN A 323 -8.10 -14.37 -15.53
N GLY A 324 -7.35 -15.14 -16.31
CA GLY A 324 -7.49 -15.36 -17.74
C GLY A 324 -6.75 -14.37 -18.65
N TYR A 325 -6.29 -13.21 -18.14
CA TYR A 325 -5.80 -12.09 -18.99
C TYR A 325 -4.41 -11.57 -18.64
N GLY A 326 -3.86 -11.93 -17.48
CA GLY A 326 -2.56 -11.41 -17.04
C GLY A 326 -2.70 -10.20 -16.11
N ILE A 327 -1.64 -9.39 -16.04
CA ILE A 327 -1.57 -8.17 -15.23
C ILE A 327 -1.68 -6.97 -16.15
N LYS A 328 -2.67 -6.11 -15.91
CA LYS A 328 -2.83 -4.82 -16.59
C LYS A 328 -2.24 -3.71 -15.74
N ILE A 329 -1.44 -2.85 -16.36
CA ILE A 329 -0.75 -1.76 -15.67
C ILE A 329 -1.29 -0.45 -16.23
N PHE A 330 -1.81 0.39 -15.34
CA PHE A 330 -2.39 1.67 -15.68
C PHE A 330 -1.62 2.82 -15.04
N ASP A 331 -1.94 4.04 -15.47
CA ASP A 331 -1.53 5.25 -14.75
C ASP A 331 -2.18 5.33 -13.37
N THR A 332 -1.79 6.36 -12.60
CA THR A 332 -2.20 6.53 -11.19
C THR A 332 -3.70 6.67 -11.00
N TYR A 333 -4.44 7.09 -12.03
CA TYR A 333 -5.89 7.24 -11.97
C TYR A 333 -6.62 6.11 -12.69
N GLY A 334 -5.85 5.15 -13.20
CA GLY A 334 -6.17 4.16 -14.22
C GLY A 334 -7.13 4.60 -15.32
N THR A 335 -6.88 5.79 -15.85
CA THR A 335 -7.51 6.32 -17.05
C THR A 335 -6.84 5.81 -18.32
N LYS A 336 -5.56 5.42 -18.23
CA LYS A 336 -4.76 4.96 -19.35
C LYS A 336 -4.09 3.63 -19.07
N LEU A 337 -4.36 2.63 -19.91
CA LEU A 337 -3.59 1.39 -19.95
C LEU A 337 -2.17 1.70 -20.47
N LEU A 338 -1.18 1.41 -19.65
CA LEU A 338 0.24 1.61 -19.96
C LEU A 338 0.90 0.34 -20.49
N TYR A 339 0.49 -0.83 -19.98
CA TYR A 339 1.06 -2.12 -20.38
C TYR A 339 0.13 -3.29 -20.07
N ASN A 340 0.26 -4.38 -20.84
CA ASN A 340 -0.38 -5.66 -20.55
C ASN A 340 0.70 -6.75 -20.41
N LEU A 341 0.80 -7.36 -19.24
CA LEU A 341 1.82 -8.34 -18.88
C LEU A 341 1.16 -9.71 -18.67
N THR A 342 1.45 -10.67 -19.54
CA THR A 342 0.99 -12.06 -19.36
C THR A 342 2.13 -12.90 -18.79
N ILE A 343 2.02 -13.29 -17.51
CA ILE A 343 2.97 -14.19 -16.82
C ILE A 343 2.38 -15.56 -16.54
N THR A 344 1.06 -15.62 -16.31
CA THR A 344 0.24 -16.82 -16.22
C THR A 344 -1.21 -16.42 -16.49
N THR A 345 -2.05 -17.38 -16.83
CA THR A 345 -3.49 -17.19 -17.00
C THR A 345 -4.23 -17.39 -15.69
N GLY A 346 -3.71 -18.14 -14.72
CA GLY A 346 -4.41 -18.45 -13.46
C GLY A 346 -4.30 -17.40 -12.35
N LEU A 347 -4.10 -16.13 -12.69
CA LEU A 347 -3.83 -15.06 -11.73
C LEU A 347 -5.01 -14.80 -10.80
N ASN A 348 -4.82 -15.03 -9.51
CA ASN A 348 -5.82 -14.69 -8.48
C ASN A 348 -5.39 -13.48 -7.64
N GLU A 349 -4.11 -13.43 -7.23
CA GLU A 349 -3.56 -12.36 -6.38
C GLU A 349 -2.19 -11.88 -6.85
N ILE A 350 -1.91 -10.60 -6.56
CA ILE A 350 -0.58 -10.02 -6.75
C ILE A 350 -0.19 -9.18 -5.55
N VAL A 351 1.10 -9.22 -5.22
CA VAL A 351 1.73 -8.27 -4.32
C VAL A 351 3.03 -7.79 -4.96
N LEU A 352 3.20 -6.48 -4.98
CA LEU A 352 4.45 -5.85 -5.37
C LEU A 352 5.16 -5.35 -4.11
N ALA A 353 6.40 -5.80 -3.94
CA ALA A 353 7.23 -5.37 -2.83
C ALA A 353 8.30 -4.36 -3.26
N LYS A 354 9.20 -4.06 -2.32
CA LYS A 354 10.41 -3.30 -2.58
C LYS A 354 11.19 -3.87 -3.77
N LYS A 355 11.94 -2.99 -4.46
CA LYS A 355 12.75 -3.30 -5.66
C LYS A 355 11.98 -3.96 -6.80
N PHE A 356 10.65 -3.77 -6.82
CA PHE A 356 9.73 -4.39 -7.78
C PHE A 356 9.74 -5.92 -7.73
N ASP A 357 10.03 -6.53 -6.57
CA ASP A 357 9.79 -7.95 -6.37
C ASP A 357 8.30 -8.21 -6.52
N LEU A 358 7.92 -9.03 -7.49
CA LEU A 358 6.53 -9.34 -7.81
C LEU A 358 6.21 -10.76 -7.35
N TYR A 359 5.17 -10.90 -6.53
CA TYR A 359 4.65 -12.17 -6.06
C TYR A 359 3.24 -12.38 -6.58
N VAL A 360 2.97 -13.59 -7.04
CA VAL A 360 1.78 -13.91 -7.82
C VAL A 360 1.21 -15.23 -7.35
N ALA A 361 -0.07 -15.24 -6.99
CA ALA A 361 -0.82 -16.45 -6.74
C ALA A 361 -1.44 -16.95 -8.05
N ASP A 362 -0.94 -18.07 -8.54
CA ASP A 362 -1.44 -18.78 -9.72
C ASP A 362 -2.34 -19.93 -9.26
N ASN A 363 -3.63 -19.63 -9.17
CA ASN A 363 -4.65 -20.52 -8.65
C ASN A 363 -4.86 -21.72 -9.57
N ASP A 364 -4.96 -21.48 -10.89
CA ASP A 364 -5.23 -22.54 -11.86
C ASP A 364 -4.08 -23.56 -11.94
N ASN A 365 -2.84 -23.13 -11.69
CA ASN A 365 -1.67 -24.01 -11.70
C ASN A 365 -1.19 -24.43 -10.31
N ASN A 366 -1.90 -24.07 -9.24
CA ASN A 366 -1.52 -24.37 -7.86
C ASN A 366 -0.07 -23.95 -7.51
N LYS A 367 0.29 -22.72 -7.85
CA LYS A 367 1.64 -22.19 -7.65
C LYS A 367 1.63 -20.79 -7.08
N LEU A 368 2.56 -20.53 -6.18
CA LEU A 368 2.98 -19.18 -5.84
C LEU A 368 4.28 -18.89 -6.59
N LEU A 369 4.26 -17.86 -7.41
CA LEU A 369 5.37 -17.44 -8.26
C LEU A 369 6.01 -16.19 -7.66
N SER A 370 7.34 -16.10 -7.72
CA SER A 370 8.09 -14.91 -7.35
C SER A 370 9.06 -14.51 -8.46
N TYR A 371 8.98 -13.24 -8.85
CA TYR A 371 9.87 -12.59 -9.81
C TYR A 371 10.71 -11.55 -9.05
N LEU A 372 12.02 -11.78 -8.97
CA LEU A 372 12.94 -11.00 -8.14
C LEU A 372 13.96 -10.26 -9.02
N PRO A 373 13.58 -9.14 -9.65
CA PRO A 373 14.46 -8.44 -10.60
C PRO A 373 15.62 -7.70 -9.93
N LYS A 374 15.62 -7.56 -8.59
CA LYS A 374 16.67 -6.91 -7.79
C LYS A 374 17.04 -5.52 -8.33
N ILE A 375 16.03 -4.67 -8.53
CA ILE A 375 16.22 -3.34 -9.12
C ILE A 375 16.68 -2.37 -8.03
N ASP A 376 17.98 -2.09 -8.03
CA ASP A 376 18.60 -1.10 -7.13
C ASP A 376 18.69 0.30 -7.75
N GLN A 377 18.60 0.41 -9.07
CA GLN A 377 18.68 1.67 -9.81
C GLN A 377 17.74 1.66 -11.01
N CYS A 378 16.99 2.74 -11.20
CA CYS A 378 16.19 2.96 -12.39
C CYS A 378 17.00 3.73 -13.43
N THR A 379 16.99 3.26 -14.67
CA THR A 379 17.55 3.99 -15.80
C THR A 379 16.46 4.84 -16.44
N SER A 380 16.69 6.15 -16.53
CA SER A 380 15.82 7.10 -17.26
C SER A 380 15.94 6.91 -18.76
#